data_AF-A0ABD1QDX2-F1
#
_entry.id   AF-A0ABD1QDX2-F1
#
_cell.length_a   1.000
_cell.length_b   1.000
_cell.length_c   1.000
_cell.angle_alpha   90.00
_cell.angle_beta   90.00
_cell.angle_gamma   90.00
#
_symmetry.space_group_name_H-M   'P 1'
#
loop_
_entity.id
_entity.type
_entity.pdbx_description
1 polymer ?
#
loop_
_entity_poly.entity_id
_entity_poly.type
_entity_poly.pdbx_seq_one_letter_code
_entity_poly.pdbx_strand_id
1 'polypeptide(L)'
;MPANSADEDVAKIRMLYLITSFLFTTPYKKQVTDATFSLIESVDIETYMWEKELFKNTFSYLKIAMPKHTYDETTKKDIFTYRLYEFPLAFQIWIYDSFHR
;
A
#
# COMPACT_ATOMS: atom_id res chain seq x y z
N MET A 1 -4.94 -33.78 -14.23
CA MET A 1 -5.09 -33.77 -12.75
C MET A 1 -5.62 -32.40 -12.40
N PRO A 2 -6.83 -32.25 -11.84
CA PRO A 2 -7.29 -30.93 -11.42
C PRO A 2 -6.38 -30.47 -10.28
N ALA A 3 -5.81 -29.26 -10.40
CA ALA A 3 -5.12 -28.64 -9.29
C ALA A 3 -6.08 -28.61 -8.09
N ASN A 4 -5.59 -29.02 -6.91
CA ASN A 4 -6.39 -29.15 -5.70
C ASN A 4 -7.00 -27.77 -5.38
N SER A 5 -8.33 -27.66 -5.30
CA SER A 5 -9.01 -26.40 -4.97
C SER A 5 -8.49 -25.75 -3.67
N ALA A 6 -8.05 -26.57 -2.72
CA ALA A 6 -7.42 -26.10 -1.48
C ALA A 6 -6.12 -25.32 -1.72
N ASP A 7 -5.31 -25.68 -2.71
CA ASP A 7 -4.06 -24.98 -3.02
C ASP A 7 -4.35 -23.60 -3.64
N GLU A 8 -5.42 -23.51 -4.44
CA GLU A 8 -5.88 -22.26 -5.05
C GLU A 8 -6.41 -21.28 -3.99
N ASP A 9 -7.20 -21.77 -3.04
CA ASP A 9 -7.72 -20.96 -1.93
C ASP A 9 -6.59 -20.44 -1.03
N VAL A 10 -5.59 -21.28 -0.74
CA VAL A 10 -4.39 -20.88 0.02
C VAL A 10 -3.60 -19.81 -0.73
N ALA A 11 -3.48 -19.90 -2.06
CA ALA A 11 -2.83 -18.88 -2.87
C ALA A 11 -3.58 -17.54 -2.81
N LYS A 12 -4.91 -17.55 -2.92
CA LYS A 12 -5.76 -16.35 -2.81
C LYS A 12 -5.63 -15.67 -1.44
N ILE A 13 -5.64 -16.44 -0.35
CA ILE A 13 -5.43 -15.92 1.01
C ILE A 13 -4.04 -15.28 1.15
N ARG A 14 -3.00 -15.89 0.58
CA ARG A 14 -1.64 -15.31 0.59
C ARG A 14 -1.57 -14.00 -0.20
N MET A 15 -2.20 -13.94 -1.38
CA MET A 15 -2.30 -12.72 -2.17
C MET A 15 -3.03 -11.62 -1.40
N LEU A 16 -4.14 -11.96 -0.75
CA LEU A 16 -4.89 -11.01 0.08
C LEU A 16 -4.02 -10.44 1.19
N TYR A 17 -3.30 -11.29 1.91
CA TYR A 17 -2.39 -10.88 2.96
C TYR A 17 -1.26 -9.99 2.43
N LEU A 18 -0.66 -10.35 1.30
CA LEU A 18 0.38 -9.56 0.65
C LEU A 18 -0.13 -8.17 0.25
N ILE A 19 -1.27 -8.10 -0.42
CA ILE A 19 -1.85 -6.84 -0.90
C ILE A 19 -2.19 -5.93 0.28
N THR A 20 -2.91 -6.46 1.26
CA THR A 20 -3.43 -5.67 2.38
C THR A 20 -2.34 -5.26 3.35
N SER A 21 -1.47 -6.21 3.75
CA SER A 21 -0.49 -5.99 4.81
C SER A 21 0.81 -5.39 4.29
N PHE A 22 1.30 -5.82 3.12
CA PHE A 22 2.59 -5.36 2.59
C PHE A 22 2.47 -4.22 1.57
N LEU A 23 1.50 -4.29 0.65
CA LEU A 23 1.37 -3.28 -0.41
C LEU A 23 0.72 -1.99 0.11
N PHE A 24 -0.36 -2.13 0.87
CA PHE A 24 -1.15 -1.00 1.36
C PHE A 24 -0.94 -0.67 2.84
N THR A 25 -0.10 -1.44 3.54
CA THR A 25 0.17 -1.26 4.97
C THR A 25 -1.11 -1.09 5.79
N THR A 26 -2.13 -1.86 5.42
CA THR A 26 -3.47 -1.70 5.98
C THR A 26 -3.44 -2.10 7.44
N PRO A 27 -3.89 -1.24 8.38
CA PRO A 27 -3.91 -1.60 9.79
C PRO A 27 -4.72 -2.88 9.98
N TYR A 28 -4.24 -3.81 10.81
CA TYR A 28 -4.89 -5.11 11.06
C TYR A 28 -6.36 -5.01 11.50
N LYS A 29 -6.80 -3.84 11.98
CA LYS A 29 -8.20 -3.55 12.37
C LYS A 29 -9.10 -3.16 11.20
N LYS A 30 -8.54 -2.83 10.04
CA LYS A 30 -9.30 -2.34 8.89
C LYS A 30 -9.75 -3.54 8.07
N GLN A 31 -11.06 -3.62 7.85
CA GLN A 31 -11.66 -4.67 7.03
C GLN A 31 -11.22 -4.50 5.57
N VAL A 32 -10.98 -5.63 4.91
CA VAL A 32 -10.77 -5.70 3.46
C VAL A 32 -12.08 -5.34 2.76
N THR A 33 -12.01 -4.54 1.71
CA THR A 33 -13.20 -4.16 0.94
C THR A 33 -13.63 -5.30 0.02
N ASP A 34 -14.93 -5.37 -0.27
CA ASP A 34 -15.49 -6.34 -1.23
C ASP A 34 -14.80 -6.25 -2.59
N ALA A 35 -14.43 -5.04 -3.04
CA ALA A 35 -13.70 -4.85 -4.29
C ALA A 35 -12.32 -5.54 -4.31
N THR A 36 -11.61 -5.54 -3.19
CA THR A 36 -10.32 -6.25 -3.08
C THR A 36 -10.51 -7.77 -3.06
N PHE A 37 -11.55 -8.26 -2.38
CA PHE A 37 -11.90 -9.68 -2.41
C PHE A 37 -12.28 -10.14 -3.83
N SER A 38 -13.19 -9.43 -4.51
CA SER A 38 -13.61 -9.76 -5.87
C SER A 38 -12.46 -9.74 -6.88
N LEU A 39 -11.45 -8.87 -6.69
CA LEU A 39 -10.27 -8.82 -7.54
C LEU A 39 -9.34 -10.03 -7.35
N ILE A 40 -9.24 -10.56 -6.13
CA ILE A 40 -8.40 -11.73 -5.84
C ILE A 40 -9.07 -13.02 -6.31
N GLU A 41 -10.41 -13.04 -6.32
CA GLU A 41 -11.17 -14.14 -6.89
C GLU A 41 -11.19 -14.12 -8.43
N SER A 42 -10.85 -12.99 -9.06
CA SER A 42 -10.83 -12.88 -10.52
C SER A 42 -9.48 -13.29 -11.12
N VAL A 43 -9.53 -13.75 -12.36
CA VAL A 43 -8.33 -14.05 -13.18
C VAL A 43 -7.54 -12.77 -13.50
N ASP A 44 -8.14 -11.60 -13.31
CA ASP A 44 -7.57 -10.31 -13.66
C ASP A 44 -6.52 -9.80 -12.67
N ILE A 45 -6.28 -10.51 -11.56
CA ILE A 45 -5.27 -10.11 -10.57
C ILE A 45 -3.87 -9.94 -11.17
N GLU A 46 -3.53 -10.77 -12.17
CA GLU A 46 -2.25 -10.73 -12.87
C GLU A 46 -2.13 -9.56 -13.86
N THR A 47 -3.25 -9.10 -14.41
CA THR A 47 -3.31 -7.98 -15.37
C THR A 47 -3.71 -6.66 -14.71
N TYR A 48 -4.07 -6.69 -13.43
CA TYR A 48 -4.45 -5.52 -12.67
C TYR A 48 -3.30 -4.52 -12.58
N MET A 49 -3.60 -3.24 -12.77
CA MET A 49 -2.62 -2.16 -12.78
C MET A 49 -2.21 -1.75 -11.36
N TRP A 50 -1.59 -2.67 -10.62
CA TRP A 50 -1.10 -2.47 -9.25
C TRP A 50 -0.21 -1.24 -9.12
N GLU A 51 0.62 -0.98 -10.13
CA GLU A 51 1.52 0.17 -10.19
C GLU A 51 0.79 1.51 -10.02
N LYS A 52 -0.37 1.67 -10.67
CA LYS A 52 -1.15 2.91 -10.62
C LYS A 52 -1.79 3.12 -9.25
N GLU A 53 -2.37 2.08 -8.67
CA GLU A 53 -2.97 2.15 -7.34
C GLU A 53 -1.91 2.36 -6.26
N LEU A 54 -0.77 1.67 -6.39
CA LEU A 54 0.37 1.84 -5.49
C LEU A 54 0.93 3.28 -5.57
N PHE A 55 1.06 3.83 -6.78
CA PHE A 55 1.51 5.20 -6.98
C PHE A 55 0.55 6.20 -6.33
N LYS A 56 -0.77 6.07 -6.56
CA LYS A 56 -1.77 6.95 -5.95
C LYS A 56 -1.72 6.88 -4.43
N ASN A 57 -1.68 5.67 -3.89
CA ASN A 57 -1.65 5.46 -2.44
C ASN A 57 -0.39 6.09 -1.85
N THR A 58 0.78 5.80 -2.43
CA THR A 58 2.05 6.36 -1.95
C THR A 58 2.09 7.89 -2.08
N PHE A 59 1.61 8.43 -3.19
CA PHE A 59 1.54 9.88 -3.39
C PHE A 59 0.63 10.56 -2.36
N SER A 60 -0.46 9.90 -1.96
CA SER A 60 -1.33 10.39 -0.88
C SER A 60 -0.61 10.41 0.47
N TYR A 61 0.16 9.36 0.79
CA TYR A 61 0.97 9.30 2.01
C TYR A 61 2.09 10.33 2.01
N LEU A 62 2.77 10.53 0.87
CA LEU A 62 3.80 11.56 0.71
C LEU A 62 3.23 12.96 0.91
N LYS A 63 2.04 13.26 0.36
CA LYS A 63 1.35 14.53 0.60
C LYS A 63 1.06 14.76 2.08
N ILE A 64 0.72 13.71 2.82
CA ILE A 64 0.46 13.81 4.26
C ILE A 64 1.78 13.98 5.04
N ALA A 65 2.87 13.38 4.55
CA ALA A 65 4.19 13.44 5.16
C ALA A 65 4.93 14.76 4.89
N MET A 66 4.46 15.57 3.93
CA MET A 66 5.01 16.90 3.69
C MET A 66 4.98 17.76 4.96
N PRO A 67 6.01 18.58 5.18
CA PRO A 67 6.15 19.36 6.40
C PRO A 67 4.94 20.25 6.59
N LYS A 68 4.27 20.10 7.73
CA LYS A 68 3.30 21.09 8.17
C LYS A 68 4.07 22.21 8.86
N HIS A 69 3.96 23.39 8.27
CA HIS A 69 4.46 24.62 8.87
C HIS A 69 3.44 25.12 9.89
N THR A 70 3.86 25.18 11.15
CA THR A 70 3.08 25.77 12.24
C THR A 70 3.96 26.74 12.97
N TYR A 71 3.48 27.99 13.11
CA TYR A 71 4.13 28.99 13.93
C TYR A 71 3.75 28.75 15.40
N ASP A 72 4.74 28.59 16.25
CA ASP A 72 4.53 28.45 17.68
C ASP A 72 4.65 29.83 18.34
N GLU A 73 3.51 30.39 18.77
CA GLU A 73 3.44 31.70 19.43
C GLU A 73 4.18 31.73 20.78
N THR A 74 4.26 30.60 21.47
CA THR A 74 4.95 30.46 22.77
C THR A 74 6.47 30.49 22.62
N THR A 75 7.01 29.87 21.57
CA THR A 75 8.46 29.84 21.33
C THR A 75 8.95 30.85 20.29
N LYS A 76 8.02 31.56 19.62
CA LYS A 76 8.27 32.50 18.51
C LYS A 76 9.14 31.89 17.41
N LYS A 77 8.90 30.62 17.07
CA LYS A 77 9.66 29.89 16.05
C LYS A 77 8.73 29.13 15.11
N ASP A 78 9.19 29.00 13.87
CA ASP A 78 8.58 28.12 12.89
C ASP A 78 8.92 26.67 13.23
N ILE A 79 7.90 25.85 13.46
CA ILE A 79 8.04 24.41 13.68
C ILE A 79 7.63 23.69 12.40
N PHE A 80 8.58 22.95 11.84
CA PHE A 80 8.34 22.02 10.75
C PHE A 80 8.14 20.62 11.33
N THR A 81 6.92 20.07 11.21
CA THR A 81 6.66 18.68 11.61
C THR A 81 6.56 17.78 10.38
N TYR A 82 7.34 16.70 10.39
CA TYR A 82 7.30 15.67 9.36
C TYR A 82 6.60 14.44 9.92
N ARG A 83 5.53 13.98 9.26
CA ARG A 83 4.80 12.79 9.68
C ARG A 83 5.11 11.65 8.74
N LEU A 84 6.09 10.82 9.10
CA LEU A 84 6.34 9.56 8.40
C LEU A 84 5.15 8.62 8.64
N TYR A 85 4.22 8.60 7.69
CA TYR A 85 3.23 7.54 7.62
C TYR A 85 3.87 6.34 6.93
N GLU A 86 3.95 5.23 7.65
CA GLU A 86 4.12 3.83 7.20
C GLU A 86 4.48 3.72 5.71
N PHE A 87 5.73 4.04 5.40
CA PHE A 87 6.22 4.09 4.04
C PHE A 87 6.15 2.68 3.45
N PRO A 88 5.34 2.42 2.41
CA PRO A 88 5.10 1.06 1.97
C PRO A 88 6.41 0.43 1.46
N LEU A 89 6.72 -0.80 1.90
CA LEU A 89 7.80 -1.62 1.34
C LEU A 89 7.68 -1.70 -0.20
N ALA A 90 6.45 -1.69 -0.70
CA ALA A 90 6.15 -1.65 -2.13
C ALA A 90 6.70 -0.39 -2.85
N PHE A 91 6.84 0.75 -2.17
CA PHE A 91 7.54 1.91 -2.75
C PHE A 91 9.05 1.70 -2.82
N GLN A 92 9.63 0.99 -1.84
CA GLN A 92 11.04 0.59 -1.90
C GLN A 92 11.30 -0.39 -3.06
N ILE A 93 10.38 -1.34 -3.29
CA ILE A 93 10.44 -2.28 -4.41
C ILE A 93 10.22 -1.54 -5.75
N TRP A 94 9.26 -0.61 -5.82
CA TRP A 94 9.00 0.19 -7.02
C TRP A 94 10.19 1.07 -7.42
N ILE A 95 10.82 1.73 -6.46
CA ILE A 95 12.07 2.47 -6.70
C ILE A 95 13.16 1.51 -7.19
N TYR A 96 13.34 0.37 -6.54
CA TYR A 96 14.37 -0.59 -6.93
C TYR A 96 14.22 -1.04 -8.39
N ASP A 97 13.00 -1.39 -8.81
CA ASP A 97 12.69 -1.80 -10.18
C ASP A 97 12.85 -0.66 -11.20
N SER A 98 12.42 0.56 -10.85
CA SER A 98 12.50 1.73 -11.74
C SER A 98 13.92 2.23 -11.97
N PHE A 99 14.85 1.96 -11.05
CA PHE A 99 16.26 2.34 -11.17
C PHE A 99 17.16 1.23 -11.72
N HIS A 100 16.67 -0.01 -11.85
CA HIS A 100 17.39 -1.15 -12.44
C HIS A 100 16.92 -1.53 -13.85
N ARG A 101 16.02 -0.74 -14.44
CA ARG A 101 15.66 -0.75 -15.87
C ARG A 101 16.36 0.39 -16.61
#